data_AF-A0A178XZW4-F1
#
_entry.id   AF-A0A178XZW4-F1
#
_cell.length_a   1.000
_cell.length_b   1.000
_cell.length_c   1.000
_cell.angle_alpha   90.00
_cell.angle_beta   90.00
_cell.angle_gamma   90.00
#
_symmetry.space_group_name_H-M   'P 1'
#
loop_
_entity.id
_entity.type
_entity.pdbx_description
1 polymer ?
#
loop_
_entity_poly.entity_id
_entity_poly.type
_entity_poly.pdbx_seq_one_letter_code
_entity_poly.pdbx_strand_id
1 'polypeptide(L)' 'MGWVFDIASAPRDRAVILETKCGKVTKTYWIEKEGRWAGFAKGEEPIAWQPWPTPSRRRAGLGQHDVNLPIIEDVGGM' A
#
# COMPACT_ATOMS: atom_id res chain seq x y z
N MET A 1 2.21 6.15 13.50
CA MET A 1 1.27 5.35 12.70
C MET A 1 1.29 3.94 13.26
N GLY A 2 0.14 3.32 13.50
CA GLY A 2 0.05 2.01 14.15
C GLY A 2 -0.78 1.04 13.32
N TRP A 3 -0.59 -0.26 13.58
CA TRP A 3 -1.41 -1.34 13.03
C TRP A 3 -2.82 -1.31 13.64
N VAL A 4 -3.83 -1.53 12.82
CA VAL A 4 -5.23 -1.64 13.23
C VAL A 4 -5.65 -3.11 13.08
N PHE A 5 -6.08 -3.72 14.19
CA PHE A 5 -6.46 -5.14 14.25
C PHE A 5 -7.94 -5.39 13.96
N ASP A 6 -8.77 -4.34 13.95
CA ASP A 6 -10.14 -4.41 13.45
C ASP A 6 -10.14 -4.36 11.91
N ILE A 7 -10.20 -5.53 11.27
CA ILE A 7 -10.19 -5.66 9.81
C ILE A 7 -11.47 -5.09 9.17
N ALA A 8 -12.59 -5.09 9.88
CA ALA A 8 -13.85 -4.56 9.36
C ALA A 8 -13.77 -3.03 9.15
N SER A 9 -12.91 -2.34 9.92
CA SER A 9 -12.65 -0.90 9.78
C SER A 9 -11.75 -0.53 8.59
N ALA A 10 -11.15 -1.51 7.90
CA ALA A 10 -10.24 -1.23 6.80
C ALA A 10 -10.99 -0.61 5.60
N PRO A 11 -10.49 0.49 5.03
CA PRO A 11 -11.15 1.16 3.92
C PRO A 11 -11.11 0.29 2.66
N ARG A 12 -12.29 0.11 2.04
CA ARG A 12 -12.48 -0.71 0.82
C ARG A 12 -12.39 0.10 -0.48
N ASP A 13 -12.28 1.42 -0.38
CA ASP A 13 -12.24 2.39 -1.48
C ASP A 13 -10.81 2.73 -1.97
N ARG A 14 -9.77 2.21 -1.29
CA ARG A 14 -8.37 2.57 -1.56
C ARG A 14 -7.43 1.40 -1.26
N ALA A 15 -6.17 1.55 -1.69
CA ALA A 15 -5.12 0.61 -1.33
C ALA A 15 -4.73 0.74 0.15
N VAL A 16 -4.48 -0.40 0.78
CA VAL A 16 -4.00 -0.52 2.16
C VAL A 16 -2.80 -1.46 2.20
N ILE A 17 -2.13 -1.47 3.35
CA ILE A 17 -1.13 -2.48 3.70
C ILE A 17 -1.82 -3.48 4.64
N LEU A 18 -1.71 -4.77 4.36
CA LEU A 18 -2.21 -5.84 5.23
C LEU A 18 -1.07 -6.73 5.71
N GLU A 19 -1.23 -7.24 6.93
CA GLU A 19 -0.43 -8.32 7.48
C GLU A 19 -1.23 -9.64 7.41
N THR A 20 -0.63 -10.67 6.82
CA THR A 20 -1.21 -12.01 6.73
C THR A 20 -0.96 -12.79 8.03
N LYS A 21 -1.73 -13.85 8.26
CA LYS A 21 -1.53 -14.77 9.41
C LYS A 21 -0.14 -15.40 9.45
N CYS A 22 0.54 -15.52 8.30
CA CYS A 22 1.90 -16.04 8.21
C CYS A 22 2.99 -14.96 8.33
N GLY A 23 2.65 -13.74 8.74
CA GLY A 23 3.58 -12.64 8.98
C GLY A 23 4.08 -11.95 7.72
N LYS A 24 3.45 -12.18 6.55
CA LYS A 24 3.78 -11.45 5.33
C LYS A 24 3.03 -10.12 5.33
N VAL A 25 3.71 -9.06 4.87
CA VAL A 25 3.12 -7.74 4.70
C VAL A 25 3.01 -7.43 3.21
N THR A 26 1.81 -7.05 2.76
CA THR A 26 1.57 -6.78 1.34
C THR A 26 0.69 -5.56 1.11
N LYS A 27 0.90 -4.90 -0.04
CA LYS A 27 -0.04 -3.92 -0.58
C LYS A 27 -1.23 -4.64 -1.18
N THR A 28 -2.44 -4.18 -0.89
CA THR A 28 -3.66 -4.82 -1.37
C THR A 28 -4.83 -3.83 -1.44
N TYR A 29 -5.94 -4.27 -2.01
CA TYR A 29 -7.19 -3.55 -2.19
C TYR A 29 -8.36 -4.54 -2.08
N TRP A 30 -9.55 -4.02 -1.80
CA TRP A 30 -10.75 -4.83 -1.70
C TRP A 30 -11.35 -5.14 -3.08
N ILE A 31 -11.74 -6.40 -3.31
CA ILE A 31 -12.40 -6.83 -4.54
C ILE A 31 -13.89 -7.00 -4.26
N GLU A 32 -14.69 -5.97 -4.55
CA GLU A 32 -16.13 -5.94 -4.21
C GLU A 32 -16.91 -7.13 -4.79
N LYS A 33 -16.62 -7.50 -6.04
CA LYS A 33 -17.29 -8.64 -6.71
C LYS A 33 -17.05 -9.98 -6.01
N GLU A 34 -15.94 -10.10 -5.28
CA GLU A 34 -15.51 -11.35 -4.66
C GLU A 34 -15.63 -11.33 -3.13
N GLY A 35 -15.88 -10.16 -2.54
CA GLY A 35 -15.99 -9.99 -1.09
C GLY A 35 -14.71 -10.38 -0.35
N ARG A 36 -13.53 -10.10 -0.93
CA ARG A 36 -12.23 -10.45 -0.34
C ARG A 36 -11.13 -9.44 -0.67
N TRP A 37 -10.05 -9.48 0.08
CA TRP A 37 -8.82 -8.74 -0.20
C TRP A 37 -8.02 -9.41 -1.33
N ALA A 38 -7.45 -8.60 -2.22
CA ALA A 38 -6.58 -9.09 -3.28
C ALA A 38 -5.34 -9.79 -2.68
N GLY A 39 -5.01 -10.98 -3.20
CA GLY A 39 -3.92 -11.81 -2.68
C GLY A 39 -4.28 -12.73 -1.51
N PHE A 40 -5.51 -12.67 -0.98
CA PHE A 40 -6.02 -13.59 0.04
C PHE A 40 -6.93 -14.65 -0.59
N ALA A 41 -6.87 -15.89 -0.11
CA ALA A 41 -7.86 -16.90 -0.48
C ALA A 41 -9.27 -16.49 0.01
N LYS A 42 -10.33 -17.05 -0.59
CA LYS A 42 -11.70 -16.78 -0.15
C LYS A 42 -11.89 -17.26 1.29
N GLY A 43 -12.36 -16.37 2.17
CA GLY A 43 -12.52 -16.66 3.61
C GLY A 43 -11.22 -16.54 4.42
N GLU A 44 -10.09 -16.20 3.79
CA GLU A 44 -8.86 -15.86 4.50
C GLU A 44 -8.85 -14.37 4.82
N GLU A 45 -8.78 -14.05 6.10
CA GLU A 45 -8.71 -12.67 6.58
C GLU A 45 -7.28 -12.33 7.08
N PRO A 46 -6.82 -11.08 6.82
CA PRO A 46 -5.61 -10.54 7.42
C PRO A 46 -5.73 -10.45 8.95
N ILE A 47 -4.60 -10.25 9.64
CA ILE A 47 -4.58 -10.04 11.09
C ILE A 47 -4.54 -8.57 11.49
N ALA A 48 -3.98 -7.71 10.62
CA ALA A 48 -3.95 -6.28 10.84
C ALA A 48 -3.85 -5.52 9.51
N TRP A 49 -4.20 -4.23 9.55
CA TRP A 49 -4.08 -3.32 8.42
C TRP A 49 -3.44 -1.99 8.80
N GLN A 50 -2.90 -1.30 7.79
CA GLN A 50 -2.40 0.07 7.87
C GLN A 50 -2.81 0.87 6.63
N PRO A 51 -3.03 2.18 6.77
CA PRO A 51 -3.24 3.04 5.62
C PRO A 51 -1.99 3.06 4.74
N TRP A 52 -2.18 3.15 3.43
CA TRP A 52 -1.07 3.39 2.53
C TRP A 52 -0.36 4.71 2.90
N PRO A 53 0.98 4.73 3.01
CA PRO A 53 1.70 5.93 3.40
C PRO A 53 1.44 7.06 2.41
N THR A 54 1.01 8.19 2.93
CA THR A 54 0.88 9.41 2.13
C THR A 54 2.21 10.14 2.13
N PRO A 55 2.85 10.37 0.96
CA PRO A 55 4.09 11.12 0.92
C PRO A 55 3.87 12.54 1.46
N SER A 56 4.75 12.99 2.33
CA SER A 56 4.67 14.30 2.98
C SER A 56 4.65 15.48 1.99
N ARG A 57 5.25 15.30 0.79
CA ARG A 57 5.23 16.29 -0.29
C ARG A 57 3.82 16.56 -0.88
N ARG A 58 2.80 15.74 -0.61
CA ARG A 58 1.43 15.95 -1.12
C ARG A 58 0.57 16.92 -0.30
N ARG A 59 1.05 17.41 0.85
CA ARG A 59 0.29 18.36 1.69
C ARG A 59 0.52 19.83 1.38
N ALA A 60 1.56 20.16 0.62
CA ALA A 60 1.73 21.49 0.06
C ALA A 60 1.16 21.43 -1.37
N GLY A 61 -0.07 21.92 -1.55
CA GLY A 61 -0.66 21.99 -2.88
C GLY A 61 0.30 22.70 -3.83
N LEU A 62 0.62 22.06 -4.95
CA LEU A 62 1.20 22.62 -6.17
C LEU A 62 1.38 21.47 -7.18
N GLY A 63 1.41 21.84 -8.46
CA GLY A 63 1.16 20.97 -9.61
C GLY A 63 2.07 19.75 -9.73
N GLN A 64 1.55 18.81 -10.49
CA GLN A 64 2.28 17.70 -11.10
C GLN A 64 3.51 18.27 -11.83
N HIS A 65 4.68 18.17 -11.22
CA HIS A 65 5.93 18.32 -11.94
C HIS A 65 6.34 16.93 -12.40
N ASP A 66 6.40 16.76 -13.72
CA ASP A 66 7.17 15.70 -14.37
C ASP A 66 8.55 15.67 -13.72
N VAL A 67 8.82 14.62 -12.95
CA VAL A 67 10.13 14.41 -12.38
C VAL A 67 11.02 13.94 -13.53
N ASN A 68 11.70 14.90 -14.16
CA ASN A 68 12.87 14.59 -14.96
C ASN A 68 13.98 14.16 -13.99
N LEU A 69 14.00 12.87 -13.64
CA LEU A 69 15.11 12.29 -12.90
C LEU A 69 16.34 12.38 -13.81
N PRO A 70 17.42 13.10 -13.43
CA PRO A 70 18.66 12.98 -14.17
C PRO A 70 19.08 11.51 -14.08
N ILE A 71 19.25 10.88 -15.24
CA ILE A 71 19.89 9.57 -15.34
C ILE A 71 21.27 9.77 -14.72
N ILE A 72 21.49 9.19 -13.54
CA ILE A 72 22.83 9.11 -12.96
C ILE A 72 23.57 8.11 -13.84
N GLU A 73 24.51 8.59 -14.66
CA GLU A 73 25.48 7.72 -15.31
C GLU A 73 26.33 7.08 -14.21
N ASP A 74 26.17 5.78 -14.03
CA ASP A 74 27.01 4.96 -13.19
C ASP A 74 28.43 4.97 -13.79
N VAL A 75 29.36 5.67 -13.14
CA VAL A 75 30.77 5.66 -13.52
C VAL A 75 31.41 4.40 -12.94
N GLY A 76 31.28 3.28 -13.66
CA GLY A 76 32.22 2.16 -13.60
C GLY A 76 33.10 2.23 -14.85
N GLY A 77 34.41 2.46 -14.78
CA GLY A 77 35.36 1.76 -13.93
C GLY A 77 36.20 0.84 -14.82
N MET A 78 37.14 1.44 -15.56
CA MET A 78 38.43 0.85 -15.98
C MET A 78 39.34 1.93 -16.58
#